data_AF-A0A9Q4C2V0-F1
#
_entry.id   AF-A0A9Q4C2V0-F1
#
_cell.length_a   1.000
_cell.length_b   1.000
_cell.length_c   1.000
_cell.angle_alpha   90.00
_cell.angle_beta   90.00
_cell.angle_gamma   90.00
#
_symmetry.space_group_name_H-M   'P 1'
#
loop_
_entity.id
_entity.type
_entity.pdbx_description
1 polymer ?
#
loop_
_entity_poly.entity_id
_entity_poly.type
_entity_poly.pdbx_seq_one_letter_code
_entity_poly.pdbx_strand_id
1 'polypeptide(L)'
;MTKDDTAGSEPNLLPETVERWHRSRFGSSVYSEEVYGYWIFAIGTSLVIIGFLIFILSSVLGKGDTNLWVARQTAAVLAASGAPAVLYATVRELPVRHVHRGALATGAFLCSVAVVLFVFYYPTNWNALSRSPSPDSSGWVSAVYFLGIIFLVLPALVRVWTEGFHRSNPDRRVKQLVHKVDRLEKKLESQSSTVNEISEENRRIRSTVDEIENRLRTVSEQHERSMREDVSERYRGED
;
A
#
# COMPACT_ATOMS: atom_id res chain seq x y z
N MET A 1 16.35 -42.41 -44.87
CA MET A 1 15.62 -42.00 -46.08
C MET A 1 14.36 -41.26 -45.62
N THR A 2 14.49 -40.12 -44.92
CA THR A 2 14.57 -38.73 -45.42
C THR A 2 13.46 -38.33 -46.40
N LYS A 3 12.50 -37.53 -45.90
CA LYS A 3 12.15 -36.18 -46.39
C LYS A 3 11.00 -35.65 -45.51
N ASP A 4 11.21 -34.73 -44.58
CA ASP A 4 11.63 -33.32 -44.76
C ASP A 4 10.51 -32.51 -45.40
N ASP A 5 9.56 -32.09 -44.56
CA ASP A 5 8.62 -31.01 -44.84
C ASP A 5 9.22 -29.71 -44.33
N THR A 6 9.55 -28.89 -45.30
CA THR A 6 9.99 -27.50 -45.20
C THR A 6 8.99 -26.61 -44.45
N ALA A 7 9.45 -25.96 -43.39
CA ALA A 7 8.94 -24.64 -42.99
C ALA A 7 9.99 -23.87 -42.18
N GLY A 8 10.81 -23.12 -42.92
CA GLY A 8 11.21 -21.75 -42.54
C GLY A 8 11.88 -21.56 -41.20
N SER A 9 13.20 -21.76 -41.18
CA SER A 9 14.12 -21.18 -40.22
C SER A 9 14.10 -19.64 -40.34
N GLU A 10 13.58 -18.93 -39.33
CA GLU A 10 14.08 -17.59 -39.03
C GLU A 10 15.21 -17.72 -37.99
N PRO A 11 16.42 -17.17 -38.26
CA PRO A 11 17.49 -17.20 -37.28
C PRO A 11 17.13 -16.29 -36.11
N ASN A 12 16.88 -16.91 -34.96
CA ASN A 12 16.65 -16.23 -33.68
C ASN A 12 17.95 -15.47 -33.30
N LEU A 13 18.00 -14.18 -33.60
CA LEU A 13 19.16 -13.31 -33.36
C LEU A 13 19.35 -12.94 -31.87
N LEU A 14 18.45 -13.39 -30.99
CA LEU A 14 18.55 -13.11 -29.56
C LEU A 14 19.10 -14.34 -28.82
N PRO A 15 20.17 -14.18 -28.02
CA PRO A 15 20.70 -15.26 -27.20
C PRO A 15 19.58 -15.84 -26.32
N GLU A 16 19.47 -17.17 -26.26
CA GLU A 16 18.42 -17.87 -25.47
C GLU A 16 18.41 -17.52 -23.97
N THR A 17 19.44 -16.82 -23.51
CA THR A 17 19.56 -16.21 -22.19
C THR A 17 18.70 -14.96 -22.02
N VAL A 18 18.56 -14.13 -23.05
CA VAL A 18 17.75 -12.90 -23.02
C VAL A 18 16.26 -13.24 -22.97
N GLU A 19 15.84 -14.24 -23.75
CA GLU A 19 14.45 -14.69 -23.79
C GLU A 19 14.01 -15.31 -22.46
N ARG A 20 14.88 -16.09 -21.81
CA ARG A 20 14.65 -16.62 -20.45
C ARG A 20 14.60 -15.52 -19.40
N TRP A 21 15.48 -14.52 -19.50
CA TRP A 21 15.52 -13.40 -18.56
C TRP A 21 14.24 -12.55 -18.66
N HIS A 22 13.80 -12.22 -19.88
CA HIS A 22 12.57 -11.46 -20.13
C HIS A 22 11.32 -12.20 -19.63
N ARG A 23 11.19 -13.51 -19.91
CA ARG A 23 10.08 -14.34 -19.38
C ARG A 23 10.06 -14.42 -17.86
N SER A 24 11.23 -14.46 -17.21
CA SER A 24 11.33 -14.56 -15.75
C SER A 24 10.94 -13.26 -15.02
N ARG A 25 11.05 -12.11 -15.69
CA ARG A 25 10.78 -10.80 -15.08
C ARG A 25 9.39 -10.25 -15.41
N PHE A 26 8.89 -10.50 -16.64
CA PHE A 26 7.70 -9.80 -17.13
C PHE A 26 6.47 -10.69 -17.32
N GLY A 27 6.59 -12.02 -17.24
CA GLY A 27 5.46 -12.91 -17.51
C GLY A 27 4.92 -12.73 -18.94
N SER A 28 4.12 -13.67 -19.43
CA SER A 28 3.42 -13.47 -20.70
C SER A 28 2.23 -12.52 -20.46
N SER A 29 2.35 -11.27 -20.90
CA SER A 29 1.25 -10.33 -21.07
C SER A 29 1.19 -9.91 -22.54
N VAL A 30 0.61 -10.77 -23.36
CA VAL A 30 0.10 -10.40 -24.69
C VAL A 30 -1.30 -9.82 -24.46
N TYR A 31 -1.39 -8.57 -24.03
CA TYR A 31 -2.68 -7.87 -23.94
C TYR A 31 -2.57 -6.52 -24.63
N SER A 32 -3.20 -6.41 -25.81
CA SER A 32 -3.30 -5.18 -26.61
C SER A 32 -3.92 -3.99 -25.84
N GLU A 33 -4.59 -4.27 -24.71
CA GLU A 33 -5.21 -3.27 -23.85
C GLU A 33 -4.20 -2.41 -23.07
N GLU A 34 -3.01 -2.93 -22.75
CA GLU A 34 -1.96 -2.17 -22.04
C GLU A 34 -1.30 -1.14 -22.97
N VAL A 35 -1.08 -1.51 -24.23
CA VAL A 35 -0.50 -0.64 -25.26
C VAL A 35 -1.41 0.56 -25.56
N TYR A 36 -2.73 0.34 -25.57
CA TYR A 36 -3.70 1.40 -25.87
C TYR A 36 -3.75 2.50 -24.80
N GLY A 37 -3.64 2.15 -23.52
CA GLY A 37 -3.57 3.12 -22.41
C GLY A 37 -2.34 4.01 -22.53
N TYR A 38 -1.18 3.40 -22.78
CA TYR A 38 0.09 4.10 -22.98
C TYR A 38 0.03 5.11 -24.14
N TRP A 39 -0.51 4.71 -25.30
CA TRP A 39 -0.62 5.62 -26.45
C TRP A 39 -1.60 6.77 -26.19
N ILE A 40 -2.74 6.53 -25.53
CA ILE A 40 -3.65 7.61 -25.12
C ILE A 40 -2.95 8.57 -24.17
N PHE A 41 -2.20 8.06 -23.19
CA PHE A 41 -1.45 8.89 -22.25
C PHE A 41 -0.40 9.74 -22.97
N ALA A 42 0.38 9.12 -23.86
CA ALA A 42 1.41 9.80 -24.64
C ALA A 42 0.81 10.90 -25.53
N ILE A 43 -0.22 10.57 -26.32
CA ILE A 43 -0.92 11.52 -27.20
C ILE A 43 -1.55 12.65 -26.37
N GLY A 44 -2.25 12.32 -25.29
CA GLY A 44 -2.87 13.27 -24.37
C GLY A 44 -1.85 14.24 -23.79
N THR A 45 -0.70 13.72 -23.34
CA THR A 45 0.39 14.53 -22.80
C THR A 45 0.99 15.43 -23.89
N SER A 46 1.23 14.91 -25.09
CA SER A 46 1.71 15.70 -26.23
C SER A 46 0.74 16.83 -26.60
N LEU A 47 -0.57 16.57 -26.61
CA LEU A 47 -1.61 17.58 -26.85
C LEU A 47 -1.53 18.72 -25.84
N VAL A 48 -1.37 18.41 -24.55
CA VAL A 48 -1.21 19.44 -23.50
C VAL A 48 0.06 20.26 -23.72
N ILE A 49 1.19 19.61 -24.00
CA ILE A 49 2.47 20.29 -24.22
C ILE A 49 2.41 21.20 -25.44
N ILE A 50 1.89 20.70 -26.57
CA ILE A 50 1.76 21.47 -27.81
C ILE A 50 0.81 22.65 -27.60
N GLY A 51 -0.35 22.43 -26.95
CA GLY A 51 -1.29 23.49 -26.63
C GLY A 51 -0.66 24.58 -25.76
N PHE A 52 0.08 24.19 -24.73
CA PHE A 52 0.80 25.11 -23.87
C PHE A 52 1.88 25.90 -24.62
N LEU A 53 2.62 25.27 -25.54
CA LEU A 53 3.63 25.93 -26.35
C LEU A 53 3.00 26.96 -27.31
N ILE A 54 1.87 26.61 -27.96
CA ILE A 54 1.12 27.54 -28.81
C ILE A 54 0.57 28.71 -27.98
N PHE A 55 0.11 28.45 -26.75
CA PHE A 55 -0.35 29.50 -25.86
C PHE A 55 0.76 30.51 -25.56
N ILE A 56 1.97 30.02 -25.22
CA ILE A 56 3.14 30.87 -25.00
C ILE A 56 3.46 31.67 -26.26
N LEU A 57 3.47 31.02 -27.43
CA LEU A 57 3.77 31.70 -28.70
C LEU A 57 2.73 32.79 -29.02
N SER A 58 1.46 32.56 -28.66
CA SER A 58 0.40 33.56 -28.82
C SER A 58 0.64 34.84 -28.01
N SER A 59 1.41 34.78 -26.92
CA SER A 59 1.71 35.96 -26.09
C SER A 59 2.60 36.99 -26.81
N VAL A 60 3.32 36.56 -27.85
CA VAL A 60 4.16 37.44 -28.68
C VAL A 60 3.32 38.21 -29.70
N LEU A 61 2.09 37.75 -29.99
CA LEU A 61 1.18 38.40 -30.93
C LEU A 61 0.49 39.61 -30.28
N GLY A 62 0.40 40.72 -31.03
CA GLY A 62 -0.27 41.94 -30.57
C GLY A 62 -1.79 41.77 -30.46
N LYS A 63 -2.43 42.50 -29.53
CA LYS A 63 -3.89 42.46 -29.27
C LYS A 63 -4.79 42.78 -30.47
N GLY A 64 -4.23 43.38 -31.53
CA GLY A 64 -4.94 43.73 -32.77
C GLY A 64 -4.80 42.69 -33.88
N ASP A 65 -4.00 41.64 -33.69
CA ASP A 65 -3.82 40.60 -34.70
C ASP A 65 -4.96 39.56 -34.61
N THR A 66 -5.67 39.34 -35.72
CA THR A 66 -6.71 38.31 -35.85
C THR A 66 -6.17 36.92 -35.49
N ASN A 67 -4.87 36.67 -35.75
CA ASN A 67 -4.22 35.39 -35.46
C ASN A 67 -4.09 35.11 -33.96
N LEU A 68 -4.12 36.14 -33.10
CA LEU A 68 -4.04 35.97 -31.65
C LEU A 68 -5.18 35.08 -31.13
N TRP A 69 -6.41 35.35 -31.58
CA TRP A 69 -7.59 34.63 -31.13
C TRP A 69 -7.60 33.18 -31.62
N VAL A 70 -7.20 32.96 -32.87
CA VAL A 70 -7.07 31.62 -33.46
C VAL A 70 -6.01 30.80 -32.73
N ALA A 71 -4.84 31.39 -32.45
CA ALA A 71 -3.76 30.73 -31.71
C ALA A 71 -4.21 30.33 -30.29
N ARG A 72 -4.91 31.23 -29.60
CA ARG A 72 -5.44 30.95 -28.25
C ARG A 72 -6.53 29.90 -28.23
N GLN A 73 -7.44 29.93 -29.20
CA GLN A 73 -8.48 28.92 -29.33
C GLN A 73 -7.86 27.55 -29.57
N THR A 74 -6.91 27.45 -30.50
CA THR A 74 -6.18 26.21 -30.81
C THR A 74 -5.42 25.70 -29.60
N ALA A 75 -4.69 26.57 -28.91
CA ALA A 75 -3.98 26.25 -27.69
C ALA A 75 -4.91 25.69 -26.59
N ALA A 76 -6.04 26.37 -26.36
CA ALA A 76 -7.03 25.98 -25.37
C ALA A 76 -7.68 24.63 -25.72
N VAL A 77 -8.04 24.40 -26.98
CA VAL A 77 -8.60 23.12 -27.45
C VAL A 77 -7.62 21.97 -27.25
N LEU A 78 -6.35 22.16 -27.59
CA LEU A 78 -5.32 21.15 -27.41
C LEU A 78 -5.09 20.83 -25.93
N ALA A 79 -4.97 21.85 -25.08
CA ALA A 79 -4.80 21.66 -23.65
C ALA A 79 -6.03 21.00 -22.99
N ALA A 80 -7.23 21.46 -23.33
CA ALA A 80 -8.49 20.96 -22.77
C ALA A 80 -8.88 19.57 -23.29
N SER A 81 -8.42 19.15 -24.46
CA SER A 81 -8.61 17.78 -24.95
C SER A 81 -7.54 16.81 -24.40
N GLY A 82 -6.30 17.29 -24.24
CA GLY A 82 -5.21 16.47 -23.71
C GLY A 82 -5.38 16.11 -22.23
N ALA A 83 -5.85 17.05 -21.39
CA ALA A 83 -6.06 16.80 -19.97
C ALA A 83 -6.99 15.60 -19.65
N PRO A 84 -8.21 15.49 -20.21
CA PRO A 84 -9.08 14.34 -19.97
C PRO A 84 -8.55 13.06 -20.61
N ALA A 85 -7.80 13.13 -21.71
CA ALA A 85 -7.14 11.96 -22.29
C ALA A 85 -6.08 11.38 -21.33
N VAL A 86 -5.26 12.24 -20.71
CA VAL A 86 -4.29 11.85 -19.67
C VAL A 86 -5.01 11.22 -18.47
N LEU A 87 -6.06 11.87 -17.95
CA LEU A 87 -6.85 11.34 -16.83
C LEU A 87 -7.48 9.98 -17.17
N TYR A 88 -8.07 9.84 -18.36
CA TYR A 88 -8.66 8.59 -18.83
C TYR A 88 -7.62 7.47 -18.87
N ALA A 89 -6.43 7.74 -19.43
CA ALA A 89 -5.36 6.75 -19.52
C ALA A 89 -4.85 6.35 -18.13
N THR A 90 -4.54 7.31 -17.25
CA THR A 90 -4.06 7.04 -15.89
C THR A 90 -5.06 6.22 -15.09
N VAL A 91 -6.35 6.56 -15.14
CA VAL A 91 -7.39 5.81 -14.41
C VAL A 91 -7.57 4.40 -14.99
N ARG A 92 -7.38 4.22 -16.29
CA ARG A 92 -7.45 2.91 -16.96
C ARG A 92 -6.25 2.02 -16.65
N GLU A 93 -5.05 2.60 -16.48
CA GLU A 93 -3.83 1.86 -16.14
C GLU A 93 -3.83 1.34 -14.70
N LEU A 94 -4.57 1.98 -13.80
CA LEU A 94 -4.75 1.42 -12.47
C LEU A 94 -5.37 0.01 -12.60
N PRO A 95 -4.86 -1.02 -11.90
CA PRO A 95 -5.35 -2.41 -11.95
C PRO A 95 -6.68 -2.56 -11.21
N VAL A 96 -7.63 -1.71 -11.59
CA VAL A 96 -8.93 -1.55 -10.97
C VAL A 96 -9.87 -2.44 -11.76
N ARG A 97 -9.84 -3.73 -11.42
CA ARG A 97 -10.55 -4.84 -12.08
C ARG A 97 -12.06 -4.59 -12.38
N HIS A 98 -12.64 -3.52 -11.83
CA HIS A 98 -14.06 -3.14 -11.93
C HIS A 98 -14.33 -1.63 -12.00
N VAL A 99 -13.42 -0.77 -12.49
CA VAL A 99 -13.85 0.63 -12.80
C VAL A 99 -14.98 0.54 -13.82
N HIS A 100 -16.11 1.17 -13.52
CA HIS A 100 -17.23 1.30 -14.45
C HIS A 100 -16.73 1.98 -15.72
N ARG A 101 -16.37 1.19 -16.74
CA ARG A 101 -15.91 1.70 -18.05
C ARG A 101 -16.89 2.71 -18.63
N GLY A 102 -18.19 2.54 -18.33
CA GLY A 102 -19.26 3.50 -18.64
C GLY A 102 -19.01 4.89 -18.05
N ALA A 103 -18.68 5.00 -16.76
CA ALA A 103 -18.41 6.30 -16.12
C ALA A 103 -17.21 7.02 -16.76
N LEU A 104 -16.14 6.26 -17.08
CA LEU A 104 -14.96 6.80 -17.73
C LEU A 104 -15.27 7.29 -19.16
N ALA A 105 -16.08 6.54 -19.90
CA ALA A 105 -16.55 6.92 -21.23
C ALA A 105 -17.47 8.15 -21.18
N THR A 106 -18.39 8.22 -20.21
CA THR A 106 -19.28 9.37 -19.99
C THR A 106 -18.48 10.63 -19.64
N GLY A 107 -17.47 10.51 -18.77
CA GLY A 107 -16.61 11.63 -18.41
C GLY A 107 -15.83 12.16 -19.61
N ALA A 108 -15.20 11.28 -20.39
CA ALA A 108 -14.50 11.65 -21.61
C ALA A 108 -15.44 12.34 -22.63
N PHE A 109 -16.64 11.78 -22.81
CA PHE A 109 -17.65 12.35 -23.70
C PHE A 109 -18.08 13.77 -23.28
N LEU A 110 -18.37 13.99 -22.00
CA LEU A 110 -18.73 15.31 -21.47
C LEU A 110 -17.61 16.34 -21.67
N CYS A 111 -16.35 15.93 -21.45
CA CYS A 111 -15.21 16.81 -21.72
C CYS A 111 -15.12 17.16 -23.21
N SER A 112 -15.28 16.18 -24.12
CA SER A 112 -15.30 16.44 -25.56
C SER A 112 -16.43 17.39 -25.98
N VAL A 113 -17.63 17.20 -25.44
CA VAL A 113 -18.77 18.11 -25.68
C VAL A 113 -18.42 19.53 -25.23
N ALA A 114 -17.86 19.70 -24.04
CA ALA A 114 -17.47 21.02 -23.56
C ALA A 114 -16.38 21.68 -24.43
N VAL A 115 -15.41 20.92 -24.93
CA VAL A 115 -14.39 21.44 -25.88
C VAL A 115 -15.04 21.90 -27.19
N VAL A 116 -16.00 21.15 -27.72
CA VAL A 116 -16.75 21.55 -28.92
C VAL A 116 -17.55 22.82 -28.67
N LEU A 117 -18.22 22.92 -27.52
CA LEU A 117 -18.96 24.12 -27.13
C LEU A 117 -18.03 25.33 -26.98
N PHE A 118 -16.84 25.15 -26.40
CA PHE A 118 -15.83 26.19 -26.34
C PHE A 118 -15.48 26.72 -27.73
N VAL A 119 -15.31 25.84 -28.73
CA VAL A 119 -15.03 26.26 -30.10
C VAL A 119 -16.14 27.12 -30.69
N PHE A 120 -17.41 26.84 -30.36
CA PHE A 120 -18.56 27.60 -30.86
C PHE A 120 -18.72 28.98 -30.20
N TYR A 121 -18.43 29.09 -28.90
CA TYR A 121 -18.65 30.34 -28.15
C TYR A 121 -17.41 31.24 -28.09
N TYR A 122 -16.23 30.69 -28.29
CA TYR A 122 -14.98 31.45 -28.31
C TYR A 122 -14.74 32.08 -29.70
N PRO A 123 -14.28 33.34 -29.78
CA PRO A 123 -13.96 34.26 -28.68
C PRO A 123 -15.13 35.18 -28.28
N THR A 124 -16.22 35.24 -29.04
CA THR A 124 -17.21 36.31 -28.98
C THR A 124 -18.14 36.29 -27.78
N ASN A 125 -18.45 35.12 -27.23
CA ASN A 125 -19.37 34.91 -26.10
C ASN A 125 -18.64 34.27 -24.90
N TRP A 126 -17.36 34.62 -24.72
CA TRP A 126 -16.48 34.00 -23.73
C TRP A 126 -15.88 35.04 -22.78
N ASN A 127 -16.29 35.00 -21.51
CA ASN A 127 -15.76 35.84 -20.42
C ASN A 127 -15.91 37.36 -20.68
N ALA A 128 -15.03 38.20 -20.13
CA ALA A 128 -15.03 39.66 -20.22
C ALA A 128 -14.82 40.21 -21.65
N LEU A 129 -14.59 39.34 -22.62
CA LEU A 129 -14.51 39.67 -24.04
C LEU A 129 -15.84 39.56 -24.77
N SER A 130 -16.94 39.30 -24.04
CA SER A 130 -18.28 39.20 -24.63
C SER A 130 -18.62 40.49 -25.39
N ARG A 131 -18.58 40.41 -26.73
CA ARG A 131 -19.00 41.48 -27.64
C ARG A 131 -20.44 41.30 -28.12
N SER A 132 -21.06 40.18 -27.73
CA SER A 132 -22.43 39.84 -28.09
C SER A 132 -23.41 40.27 -26.98
N PRO A 133 -24.66 40.65 -27.32
CA PRO A 133 -25.72 40.87 -26.34
C PRO A 133 -26.15 39.59 -25.59
N SER A 134 -25.66 38.41 -25.98
CA SER A 134 -25.94 37.13 -25.31
C SER A 134 -25.20 37.00 -23.96
N PRO A 135 -25.77 36.27 -22.98
CA PRO A 135 -25.09 35.98 -21.71
C PRO A 135 -23.75 35.26 -21.88
N ASP A 136 -22.80 35.51 -20.99
CA ASP A 136 -21.50 34.83 -20.97
C ASP A 136 -21.70 33.30 -20.86
N SER A 137 -21.13 32.57 -21.82
CA SER A 137 -21.25 31.12 -21.88
C SER A 137 -20.14 30.38 -21.12
N SER A 138 -19.10 31.10 -20.67
CA SER A 138 -17.91 30.49 -20.06
C SER A 138 -18.22 29.67 -18.80
N GLY A 139 -19.16 30.14 -17.97
CA GLY A 139 -19.52 29.48 -16.71
C GLY A 139 -20.14 28.10 -16.91
N TRP A 140 -21.18 28.01 -17.75
CA TRP A 140 -21.89 26.74 -17.96
C TRP A 140 -21.08 25.75 -18.81
N VAL A 141 -20.31 26.22 -19.80
CA VAL A 141 -19.39 25.36 -20.56
C VAL A 141 -18.32 24.76 -19.64
N SER A 142 -17.75 25.58 -18.74
CA SER A 142 -16.79 25.10 -17.74
C SER A 142 -17.43 24.09 -16.79
N ALA A 143 -18.68 24.31 -16.37
CA ALA A 143 -19.40 23.37 -15.52
C ALA A 143 -19.58 21.98 -16.17
N VAL A 144 -19.91 21.93 -17.46
CA VAL A 144 -19.99 20.66 -18.21
C VAL A 144 -18.63 19.96 -18.26
N TYR A 145 -17.55 20.72 -18.48
CA TYR A 145 -16.20 20.17 -18.49
C TYR A 145 -15.79 19.60 -17.12
N PHE A 146 -16.04 20.34 -16.03
CA PHE A 146 -15.78 19.87 -14.67
C PHE A 146 -16.63 18.65 -14.30
N LEU A 147 -17.89 18.61 -14.72
CA LEU A 147 -18.72 17.44 -14.55
C LEU A 147 -18.10 16.20 -15.23
N GLY A 148 -17.56 16.37 -16.45
CA GLY A 148 -16.80 15.31 -17.11
C GLY A 148 -15.60 14.80 -16.31
N ILE A 149 -14.81 15.72 -15.74
CA ILE A 149 -13.68 15.37 -14.85
C ILE A 149 -14.14 14.60 -13.62
N ILE A 150 -15.25 15.01 -12.99
CA ILE A 150 -15.84 14.33 -11.84
C ILE A 150 -16.16 12.86 -12.20
N PHE A 151 -16.76 12.61 -13.38
CA PHE A 151 -17.03 11.26 -13.86
C PHE A 151 -15.75 10.45 -14.13
N LEU A 152 -14.65 11.09 -14.53
CA LEU A 152 -13.36 10.43 -14.71
C LEU A 152 -12.71 10.02 -13.37
N VAL A 153 -12.76 10.89 -12.36
CA VAL A 153 -11.94 10.77 -11.14
C VAL A 153 -12.70 10.12 -9.98
N LEU A 154 -13.99 10.45 -9.77
CA LEU A 154 -14.74 9.95 -8.61
C LEU A 154 -14.80 8.41 -8.51
N PRO A 155 -15.02 7.64 -9.59
CA PRO A 155 -15.06 6.19 -9.48
C PRO A 155 -13.76 5.60 -8.92
N ALA A 156 -12.62 6.18 -9.29
CA ALA A 156 -11.31 5.77 -8.78
C ALA A 156 -11.15 6.14 -7.30
N LEU A 157 -11.50 7.38 -6.92
CA LEU A 157 -11.40 7.85 -5.54
C LEU A 157 -12.30 7.08 -4.57
N VAL A 158 -13.56 6.86 -4.94
CA VAL A 158 -14.52 6.08 -4.13
C VAL A 158 -13.95 4.71 -3.85
N ARG A 159 -13.35 4.07 -4.86
CA ARG A 159 -12.75 2.75 -4.65
C ARG A 159 -11.54 2.79 -3.72
N VAL A 160 -10.58 3.69 -3.96
CA VAL A 160 -9.40 3.85 -3.08
C VAL A 160 -9.85 4.04 -1.63
N TRP A 161 -10.90 4.84 -1.42
CA TRP A 161 -11.49 5.05 -0.11
C TRP A 161 -12.09 3.76 0.47
N THR A 162 -12.96 3.07 -0.28
CA THR A 162 -13.59 1.82 0.19
C THR A 162 -12.57 0.70 0.47
N GLU A 163 -11.57 0.52 -0.38
CA GLU A 163 -10.51 -0.49 -0.18
C GLU A 163 -9.57 -0.11 0.97
N GLY A 164 -9.29 1.19 1.14
CA GLY A 164 -8.50 1.72 2.25
C GLY A 164 -9.14 1.41 3.60
N PHE A 165 -10.46 1.56 3.72
CA PHE A 165 -11.19 1.23 4.95
C PHE A 165 -11.21 -0.27 5.26
N HIS A 166 -11.24 -1.15 4.25
CA HIS A 166 -11.22 -2.60 4.49
C HIS A 166 -9.86 -3.14 4.95
N ARG A 167 -8.76 -2.41 4.74
CA ARG A 167 -7.43 -2.85 5.18
C ARG A 167 -7.13 -2.58 6.66
N SER A 168 -7.86 -1.69 7.33
CA SER A 168 -7.83 -1.61 8.79
C SER A 168 -8.67 -2.73 9.38
N ASN A 169 -8.18 -3.97 9.34
CA ASN A 169 -8.92 -5.13 9.83
C ASN A 169 -8.66 -5.31 11.34
N PRO A 170 -9.53 -4.81 12.24
CA PRO A 170 -9.32 -4.85 13.70
C PRO A 170 -9.16 -6.30 14.20
N ASP A 171 -9.82 -7.25 13.55
CA ASP A 171 -9.84 -8.67 13.91
C ASP A 171 -8.44 -9.30 13.96
N ARG A 172 -7.53 -8.90 13.07
CA ARG A 172 -6.14 -9.42 13.10
C ARG A 172 -5.37 -8.89 14.29
N ARG A 173 -5.58 -7.62 14.66
CA ARG A 173 -4.94 -7.02 15.84
C ARG A 173 -5.50 -7.62 17.12
N VAL A 174 -6.82 -7.83 17.20
CA VAL A 174 -7.47 -8.50 18.32
C VAL A 174 -6.94 -9.92 18.48
N LYS A 175 -6.88 -10.72 17.40
CA LYS A 175 -6.29 -12.07 17.45
C LYS A 175 -4.82 -12.07 17.89
N GLN A 176 -4.02 -11.10 17.44
CA GLN A 176 -2.64 -10.98 17.90
C GLN A 176 -2.54 -10.62 19.38
N LEU A 177 -3.40 -9.74 19.89
CA LEU A 177 -3.43 -9.40 21.31
C LEU A 177 -3.85 -10.60 22.15
N VAL A 178 -4.91 -11.32 21.75
CA VAL A 178 -5.37 -12.54 22.43
C VAL A 178 -4.24 -13.57 22.49
N HIS A 179 -3.51 -13.80 21.38
CA HIS A 179 -2.35 -14.69 21.39
C HIS A 179 -1.18 -14.21 22.27
N LYS A 180 -1.00 -12.89 22.40
CA LYS A 180 0.02 -12.34 23.31
C LYS A 180 -0.38 -12.54 24.76
N VAL A 181 -1.65 -12.34 25.11
CA VAL A 181 -2.19 -12.58 26.45
C VAL A 181 -2.02 -14.06 26.81
N ASP A 182 -2.46 -14.98 25.96
CA ASP A 182 -2.32 -16.43 26.19
C ASP A 182 -0.84 -16.87 26.35
N ARG A 183 0.07 -16.28 25.58
CA ARG A 183 1.52 -16.54 25.75
C ARG A 183 2.09 -15.99 27.05
N LEU A 184 1.62 -14.84 27.51
CA LEU A 184 2.06 -14.24 28.76
C LEU A 184 1.53 -15.04 29.94
N GLU A 185 0.28 -15.50 29.88
CA GLU A 185 -0.35 -16.37 30.87
C GLU A 185 0.43 -17.69 31.02
N LYS A 186 0.74 -18.37 29.90
CA LYS A 186 1.57 -19.59 29.93
C LYS A 186 2.98 -19.36 30.49
N LYS A 187 3.60 -18.22 30.20
CA LYS A 187 4.90 -17.87 30.78
C LYS A 187 4.80 -17.63 32.29
N LEU A 188 3.72 -17.01 32.74
CA LEU A 188 3.47 -16.77 34.16
C LEU A 188 3.25 -18.10 34.91
N GLU A 189 2.45 -19.01 34.35
CA GLU A 189 2.25 -20.35 34.91
C GLU A 189 3.55 -21.15 35.00
N SER A 190 4.33 -21.17 33.92
CA SER A 190 5.65 -21.82 33.89
C SER A 190 6.60 -21.25 34.93
N GLN A 191 6.56 -19.94 35.17
CA GLN A 191 7.40 -19.31 36.18
C GLN A 191 6.91 -19.65 37.60
N SER A 192 5.58 -19.69 37.81
CA SER A 192 5.00 -20.09 39.08
C SER A 192 5.30 -21.54 39.44
N SER A 193 5.33 -22.47 38.47
CA SER A 193 5.65 -23.88 38.72
C SER A 193 7.10 -24.05 39.18
N THR A 194 8.05 -23.34 38.55
CA THR A 194 9.46 -23.36 38.97
C THR A 194 9.66 -22.77 40.37
N VAL A 195 8.88 -21.73 40.72
CA VAL A 195 8.94 -21.13 42.05
C VAL A 195 8.44 -22.11 43.13
N ASN A 196 7.36 -22.85 42.84
CA ASN A 196 6.85 -23.85 43.76
C ASN A 196 7.84 -25.01 43.96
N GLU A 197 8.47 -25.49 42.89
CA GLU A 197 9.49 -26.55 42.96
C GLU A 197 10.70 -26.14 43.81
N ILE A 198 11.23 -24.93 43.60
CA ILE A 198 12.34 -24.38 44.41
C ILE A 198 11.91 -24.20 45.88
N SER A 199 10.65 -23.79 46.12
CA SER A 199 10.13 -23.65 47.48
C SER A 199 10.04 -24.99 48.20
N GLU A 200 9.61 -26.03 47.50
CA GLU A 200 9.55 -27.40 48.02
C GLU A 200 10.95 -27.96 48.31
N GLU A 201 11.91 -27.74 47.41
CA GLU A 201 13.30 -28.16 47.62
C GLU A 201 13.91 -27.48 48.85
N ASN A 202 13.72 -26.16 49.00
CA ASN A 202 14.16 -25.44 50.19
C ASN A 202 13.52 -25.97 51.48
N ARG A 203 12.25 -26.36 51.44
CA ARG A 203 11.55 -26.94 52.60
C ARG A 203 12.15 -28.30 52.99
N ARG A 204 12.51 -29.14 52.01
CA ARG A 204 13.18 -30.44 52.23
C ARG A 204 14.61 -30.28 52.78
N ILE A 205 15.36 -29.33 52.26
CA ILE A 205 16.71 -29.03 52.77
C ILE A 205 16.59 -28.59 54.23
N ARG A 206 15.67 -27.68 54.55
CA ARG A 206 15.48 -27.17 55.91
C ARG A 206 15.08 -28.29 56.88
N SER A 207 14.18 -29.19 56.49
CA SER A 207 13.82 -30.33 57.35
C SER A 207 14.98 -31.29 57.58
N THR A 208 15.86 -31.47 56.58
CA THR A 208 17.06 -32.31 56.72
C THR A 208 18.07 -31.68 57.66
N VAL A 209 18.24 -30.35 57.59
CA VAL A 209 19.07 -29.59 58.52
C VAL A 209 18.54 -29.73 59.95
N ASP A 210 17.22 -29.56 60.15
CA ASP A 210 16.59 -29.70 61.47
C ASP A 210 16.78 -31.13 62.04
N GLU A 211 16.69 -32.16 61.20
CA GLU A 211 16.94 -33.56 61.61
C GLU A 211 18.41 -33.76 62.03
N ILE A 212 19.36 -33.23 61.27
CA ILE A 212 20.79 -33.33 61.58
C ILE A 212 21.10 -32.59 62.89
N GLU A 213 20.57 -31.39 63.09
CA GLU A 213 20.75 -30.63 64.33
C GLU A 213 20.21 -31.41 65.53
N ASN A 214 19.04 -32.02 65.40
CA ASN A 214 18.45 -32.83 66.47
C ASN A 214 19.30 -34.09 66.77
N ARG A 215 19.79 -34.78 65.72
CA ARG A 215 20.72 -35.91 65.89
C ARG A 215 22.01 -35.49 66.60
N LEU A 216 22.60 -34.34 66.23
CA LEU A 216 23.79 -33.82 66.89
C LEU A 216 23.54 -33.51 68.37
N ARG A 217 22.40 -32.90 68.72
CA ARG A 217 22.03 -32.68 70.13
C ARG A 217 21.95 -34.00 70.89
N THR A 218 21.27 -35.00 70.34
CA THR A 218 21.14 -36.31 71.01
C THR A 218 22.49 -37.00 71.22
N VAL A 219 23.39 -36.95 70.24
CA VAL A 219 24.75 -37.51 70.35
C VAL A 219 25.58 -36.73 71.38
N SER A 220 25.49 -35.40 71.39
CA SER A 220 26.16 -34.56 72.39
C SER A 220 25.67 -34.86 73.80
N GLU A 221 24.36 -34.98 74.01
CA GLU A 221 23.78 -35.35 75.30
C GLU A 221 24.20 -36.77 75.73
N GLN A 222 24.25 -37.72 74.79
CA GLN A 222 24.71 -39.07 75.06
C GLN A 222 26.19 -39.09 75.47
N HIS A 223 27.03 -38.27 74.81
CA HIS A 223 28.45 -38.13 75.13
C HIS A 223 28.68 -37.46 76.48
N GLU A 224 27.91 -36.43 76.83
CA GLU A 224 27.96 -35.83 78.17
C GLU A 224 27.54 -36.82 79.26
N ARG A 225 26.54 -37.66 79.00
CA ARG A 225 26.13 -38.71 79.95
C ARG A 225 27.22 -39.76 80.15
N SER A 226 27.83 -40.28 79.09
CA SER A 226 28.92 -41.25 79.22
C SER A 226 30.12 -40.66 79.96
N MET A 227 30.49 -39.40 79.69
CA MET A 227 31.55 -38.71 80.43
C MET A 227 31.23 -38.55 81.92
N ARG A 228 29.96 -38.24 82.28
CA ARG A 228 29.56 -38.17 83.69
C ARG A 228 29.60 -39.53 84.38
N GLU A 229 29.18 -40.59 83.71
CA GLU A 229 29.23 -41.96 84.23
C GLU A 229 30.68 -42.40 84.47
N ASP A 230 31.58 -42.26 83.48
CA ASP A 230 33.01 -42.59 83.59
C ASP A 230 33.71 -41.84 84.74
N VAL A 231 33.41 -40.54 84.91
CA VAL A 231 33.95 -39.75 86.03
C VAL A 231 33.43 -40.28 87.37
N SER A 232 32.15 -40.63 87.45
CA SER A 232 31.55 -41.17 88.69
C SER A 232 32.10 -42.54 89.07
N GLU A 233 32.38 -43.42 88.10
CA GLU A 233 33.00 -44.73 88.35
C GLU A 233 34.44 -44.58 88.83
N ARG A 234 35.20 -43.62 88.26
CA ARG A 234 36.57 -43.35 88.70
C ARG A 234 36.64 -42.89 90.17
N TYR A 235 35.70 -42.04 90.61
CA TYR A 235 35.64 -41.60 92.02
C TYR A 235 35.12 -42.68 92.98
N ARG A 236 34.36 -43.67 92.52
CA ARG A 236 33.83 -44.77 93.36
C ARG A 236 34.87 -45.86 93.67
N GLY A 237 35.97 -45.92 92.92
CA GLY A 237 37.04 -46.89 93.11
C GLY A 237 38.17 -46.47 94.07
N GLU A 238 38.08 -45.29 94.69
CA GLU A 238 39.13 -44.73 95.56
C GLU A 238 38.79 -44.70 97.08
N ASP A 239 37.64 -45.25 97.51
CA ASP A 239 37.28 -45.49 98.93
C ASP A 239 37.43 -46.98 99.31
#